data_AF-A0A1H4LIJ5-F1
#
_entry.id   AF-A0A1H4LIJ5-F1
#
_cell.length_a   1.000
_cell.length_b   1.000
_cell.length_c   1.000
_cell.angle_alpha   90.00
_cell.angle_beta   90.00
_cell.angle_gamma   90.00
#
_symmetry.space_group_name_H-M   'P 1'
#
loop_
_entity.id
_entity.type
_entity.pdbx_description
1 polymer ?
#
loop_
_entity_poly.entity_id
_entity_poly.type
_entity_poly.pdbx_seq_one_letter_code
_entity_poly.pdbx_strand_id
1 'polypeptide(L)'
;MADTTQPEPTESGESAAQPSAPTAASEPSTPPKPSEGGEPAAQASAPEAASEPPKPSKPSKPPKPSKDEKRAERLARQITAFATGHGGSAEGQIAHIGRGSVRIALVGADGEWGVLVAPSQESARRAAEIAGLTLQDAFDGELAAKVRTGPYEWARMAGIQLGGPGNPPAPAS
;
A
#
# COMPACT_ATOMS: atom_id res chain seq x y z
N MET A 1 63.34 43.78 -12.66
CA MET A 1 63.14 44.17 -11.25
C MET A 1 61.67 44.52 -11.08
N ALA A 2 61.08 44.05 -9.97
CA ALA A 2 59.68 44.11 -9.56
C ALA A 2 58.71 43.16 -10.28
N ASP A 3 57.76 42.49 -9.62
CA ASP A 3 57.65 42.03 -8.23
C ASP A 3 56.52 40.99 -8.24
N THR A 4 56.67 39.97 -7.40
CA THR A 4 55.78 38.81 -7.24
C THR A 4 54.54 39.19 -6.44
N THR A 5 53.33 38.74 -6.86
CA THR A 5 52.28 38.32 -5.90
C THR A 5 51.09 37.65 -6.60
N GLN A 6 50.94 36.35 -6.38
CA GLN A 6 49.66 35.64 -6.41
C GLN A 6 48.93 35.89 -5.09
N PRO A 7 47.58 35.92 -5.06
CA PRO A 7 46.83 35.56 -3.87
C PRO A 7 46.51 34.05 -3.85
N GLU A 8 46.88 33.40 -2.74
CA GLU A 8 46.49 32.03 -2.40
C GLU A 8 44.99 31.91 -2.07
N PRO A 9 44.36 30.74 -2.28
CA PRO A 9 43.08 30.41 -1.69
C PRO A 9 43.26 29.97 -0.22
N THR A 10 42.74 30.75 0.73
CA THR A 10 42.59 30.31 2.11
C THR A 10 41.55 29.19 2.23
N GLU A 11 42.03 28.02 2.61
CA GLU A 11 41.28 26.92 3.21
C GLU A 11 41.00 27.24 4.69
N SER A 12 39.72 27.25 5.09
CA SER A 12 39.20 27.19 6.46
C SER A 12 37.70 26.93 6.28
N GLY A 13 37.17 25.72 6.47
CA GLY A 13 37.20 24.99 7.72
C GLY A 13 36.07 25.51 8.60
N GLU A 14 34.87 24.91 8.53
CA GLU A 14 34.13 24.56 9.75
C GLU A 14 33.01 23.55 9.46
N SER A 15 33.14 22.42 10.14
CA SER A 15 32.18 21.35 10.29
C SER A 15 30.97 21.83 11.10
N ALA A 16 29.83 22.05 10.44
CA ALA A 16 28.56 22.23 11.15
C ALA A 16 27.83 20.88 11.24
N ALA A 17 27.79 20.40 12.49
CA ALA A 17 27.20 19.15 12.93
C ALA A 17 25.72 19.01 12.54
N GLN A 18 25.37 17.76 12.23
CA GLN A 18 24.00 17.27 12.19
C GLN A 18 23.35 17.45 13.57
N PRO A 19 22.09 17.94 13.68
CA PRO A 19 21.34 17.81 14.91
C PRO A 19 20.84 16.37 15.06
N SER A 20 21.32 15.71 16.12
CA SER A 20 20.92 14.38 16.56
C SER A 20 19.39 14.26 16.72
N ALA A 21 18.83 13.20 16.14
CA ALA A 21 17.48 12.74 16.44
C ALA A 21 17.36 12.29 17.91
N PRO A 22 16.24 12.53 18.59
CA PRO A 22 16.01 11.99 19.92
C PRO A 22 15.83 10.47 19.87
N THR A 23 16.57 9.80 20.74
CA THR A 23 16.58 8.36 20.96
C THR A 23 15.21 7.85 21.44
N ALA A 24 14.81 6.69 20.92
CA ALA A 24 13.65 5.94 21.36
C ALA A 24 13.95 5.24 22.70
N ALA A 25 13.18 5.55 23.74
CA ALA A 25 12.99 4.67 24.89
C ALA A 25 11.70 3.87 24.64
N SER A 26 11.77 2.60 24.23
CA SER A 26 11.89 1.41 25.07
C SER A 26 10.78 1.30 26.14
N GLU A 27 9.65 0.73 25.75
CA GLU A 27 8.75 0.00 26.65
C GLU A 27 9.45 -1.24 27.23
N PRO A 28 9.18 -1.60 28.49
CA PRO A 28 9.23 -3.01 28.88
C PRO A 28 7.89 -3.55 29.41
N SER A 29 7.40 -4.56 28.69
CA SER A 29 6.77 -5.81 29.13
C SER A 29 6.39 -5.97 30.62
N THR A 30 5.11 -6.30 30.83
CA THR A 30 4.54 -6.98 32.01
C THR A 30 5.06 -8.42 32.13
N PRO A 31 5.22 -8.98 33.36
CA PRO A 31 4.56 -10.26 33.68
C PRO A 31 4.10 -10.33 35.18
N PRO A 32 3.59 -11.47 35.72
CA PRO A 32 2.17 -11.67 36.08
C PRO A 32 1.94 -11.87 37.60
N LYS A 33 0.68 -12.04 38.03
CA LYS A 33 0.33 -12.55 39.37
C LYS A 33 -0.59 -13.77 39.28
N PRO A 34 -0.32 -14.87 40.02
CA PRO A 34 -1.19 -16.02 40.10
C PRO A 34 -2.23 -15.84 41.20
N SER A 35 -3.44 -16.33 40.97
CA SER A 35 -4.41 -16.61 42.03
C SER A 35 -5.06 -17.96 41.76
N GLU A 36 -4.59 -18.92 42.54
CA GLU A 36 -5.16 -20.23 42.82
C GLU A 36 -6.55 -20.10 43.46
N GLY A 37 -7.47 -21.03 43.19
CA GLY A 37 -8.77 -21.04 43.87
C GLY A 37 -9.78 -22.04 43.33
N GLY A 38 -9.56 -23.34 43.60
CA GLY A 38 -10.58 -24.28 44.07
C GLY A 38 -11.74 -24.71 43.14
N GLU A 39 -11.61 -25.91 42.57
CA GLU A 39 -12.71 -26.91 42.52
C GLU A 39 -13.10 -27.35 43.96
N PRO A 40 -14.17 -28.13 44.25
CA PRO A 40 -14.83 -29.11 43.36
C PRO A 40 -16.38 -29.18 43.47
N ALA A 41 -16.97 -30.01 42.59
CA ALA A 41 -17.94 -31.07 42.91
C ALA A 41 -19.06 -31.25 41.86
N ALA A 42 -18.90 -32.32 41.08
CA ALA A 42 -19.79 -33.49 41.01
C ALA A 42 -21.21 -33.40 40.39
N GLN A 43 -21.50 -34.52 39.71
CA GLN A 43 -22.78 -35.14 39.34
C GLN A 43 -23.43 -34.64 38.03
N ALA A 44 -23.30 -35.37 36.93
CA ALA A 44 -23.92 -36.66 36.58
C ALA A 44 -25.43 -36.55 36.32
N SER A 45 -25.82 -36.67 35.04
CA SER A 45 -26.84 -37.60 34.53
C SER A 45 -27.44 -37.06 33.22
N ALA A 46 -27.33 -37.86 32.16
CA ALA A 46 -28.21 -37.76 30.98
C ALA A 46 -29.64 -38.21 31.38
N PRO A 47 -30.67 -37.92 30.57
CA PRO A 47 -30.94 -38.85 29.48
C PRO A 47 -31.38 -38.23 28.14
N GLU A 48 -31.00 -38.96 27.09
CA GLU A 48 -31.71 -39.24 25.84
C GLU A 48 -33.11 -38.62 25.63
N ALA A 49 -33.24 -37.84 24.56
CA ALA A 49 -34.50 -37.68 23.83
C ALA A 49 -34.18 -37.61 22.34
N ALA A 50 -34.52 -38.68 21.63
CA ALA A 50 -34.50 -38.75 20.18
C ALA A 50 -35.48 -37.74 19.57
N SER A 51 -35.07 -37.04 18.50
CA SER A 51 -35.98 -36.45 17.52
C SER A 51 -35.26 -36.23 16.18
N GLU A 52 -35.59 -37.15 15.26
CA GLU A 52 -35.74 -37.02 13.81
C GLU A 52 -34.54 -36.51 12.96
N PRO A 53 -34.13 -37.25 11.90
CA PRO A 53 -33.09 -36.78 10.98
C PRO A 53 -33.58 -35.54 10.19
N PRO A 54 -32.72 -34.54 9.94
CA PRO A 54 -33.09 -33.42 9.09
C PRO A 54 -33.32 -33.93 7.66
N LYS A 55 -34.53 -33.69 7.15
CA LYS A 55 -34.93 -33.99 5.76
C LYS A 55 -34.00 -33.23 4.81
N PRO A 56 -33.49 -33.84 3.73
CA PRO A 56 -32.62 -33.15 2.79
C PRO A 56 -33.42 -32.08 2.05
N SER A 57 -33.18 -30.82 2.42
CA SER A 57 -33.68 -29.65 1.70
C SER A 57 -33.15 -29.68 0.26
N LYS A 58 -34.07 -29.63 -0.70
CA LYS A 58 -33.80 -29.58 -2.15
C LYS A 58 -32.71 -28.56 -2.49
N PRO A 59 -31.85 -28.82 -3.50
CA PRO A 59 -30.85 -27.86 -3.91
C PRO A 59 -31.54 -26.60 -4.45
N SER A 60 -31.46 -25.52 -3.68
CA SER A 60 -31.89 -24.20 -4.10
C SER A 60 -31.07 -23.77 -5.32
N LYS A 61 -31.78 -23.34 -6.36
CA LYS A 61 -31.24 -22.73 -7.59
C LYS A 61 -30.11 -21.74 -7.25
N PRO A 62 -28.97 -21.72 -7.99
CA PRO A 62 -27.85 -20.87 -7.61
C PRO A 62 -28.30 -19.41 -7.50
N PRO A 63 -27.96 -18.72 -6.40
CA PRO A 63 -28.34 -17.33 -6.22
C PRO A 63 -27.73 -16.49 -7.34
N LYS A 64 -28.49 -15.51 -7.84
CA LYS A 64 -27.98 -14.52 -8.80
C LYS A 64 -26.80 -13.78 -8.14
N PRO A 65 -25.72 -13.47 -8.87
CA PRO A 65 -24.57 -12.76 -8.29
C PRO A 65 -25.02 -11.42 -7.73
N SER A 66 -24.54 -11.11 -6.52
CA SER A 66 -24.81 -9.86 -5.82
C SER A 66 -24.28 -8.67 -6.64
N LYS A 67 -24.75 -7.45 -6.31
CA LYS A 67 -24.24 -6.24 -6.97
C LYS A 67 -22.73 -6.08 -6.73
N ASP A 68 -22.25 -6.48 -5.56
CA ASP A 68 -20.84 -6.43 -5.20
C ASP A 68 -20.00 -7.44 -5.98
N GLU A 69 -20.51 -8.66 -6.23
CA GLU A 69 -19.79 -9.64 -7.07
C GLU A 69 -19.61 -9.10 -8.50
N LYS A 70 -20.68 -8.55 -9.11
CA LYS A 70 -20.59 -7.95 -10.46
C LYS A 70 -19.60 -6.78 -10.52
N ARG A 71 -19.49 -6.01 -9.43
CA ARG A 71 -18.53 -4.91 -9.31
C ARG A 71 -17.11 -5.46 -9.16
N ALA A 72 -16.93 -6.49 -8.34
CA ALA A 72 -15.65 -7.16 -8.17
C ALA A 72 -15.15 -7.75 -9.50
N GLU A 73 -16.01 -8.42 -10.26
CA GLU A 73 -15.69 -8.93 -11.60
C GLU A 73 -15.26 -7.80 -12.56
N ARG A 74 -15.93 -6.64 -12.51
CA ARG A 74 -15.56 -5.48 -13.35
C ARG A 74 -14.22 -4.89 -12.93
N LEU A 75 -13.98 -4.74 -11.62
CA LEU A 75 -12.71 -4.24 -11.09
C LEU A 75 -11.57 -5.22 -11.41
N ALA A 76 -11.80 -6.52 -11.27
CA ALA A 76 -10.82 -7.55 -11.61
C ALA A 76 -10.39 -7.44 -13.08
N ARG A 77 -11.33 -7.26 -14.02
CA ARG A 77 -11.01 -7.01 -15.44
C ARG A 77 -10.13 -5.78 -15.64
N GLN A 78 -10.38 -4.71 -14.88
CA GLN A 78 -9.55 -3.49 -14.94
C GLN A 78 -8.15 -3.72 -14.38
N ILE A 79 -8.03 -4.47 -13.28
CA ILE A 79 -6.74 -4.86 -12.70
C ILE A 79 -5.95 -5.72 -13.70
N THR A 80 -6.57 -6.74 -14.30
CA THR A 80 -5.91 -7.59 -15.30
C THR A 80 -5.50 -6.80 -16.54
N ALA A 81 -6.36 -5.90 -17.02
CA ALA A 81 -6.03 -5.03 -18.15
C ALA A 81 -4.84 -4.12 -17.84
N PHE A 82 -4.80 -3.54 -16.64
CA PHE A 82 -3.68 -2.75 -16.16
C PHE A 82 -2.39 -3.59 -16.13
N ALA A 83 -2.40 -4.74 -15.45
CA ALA A 83 -1.25 -5.63 -15.39
C ALA A 83 -0.75 -6.03 -16.78
N THR A 84 -1.66 -6.31 -17.72
CA THR A 84 -1.31 -6.68 -19.11
C THR A 84 -0.66 -5.51 -19.86
N GLY A 85 -1.16 -4.28 -19.68
CA GLY A 85 -0.57 -3.09 -20.27
C GLY A 85 0.78 -2.67 -19.66
N HIS A 86 1.08 -3.16 -18.45
CA HIS A 86 2.18 -2.69 -17.62
C HIS A 86 3.16 -3.82 -17.24
N GLY A 87 3.67 -4.52 -18.25
CA GLY A 87 4.72 -5.55 -18.08
C GLY A 87 4.22 -6.92 -17.63
N GLY A 88 2.92 -7.18 -17.69
CA GLY A 88 2.30 -8.49 -17.48
C GLY A 88 2.03 -8.86 -16.02
N SER A 89 2.38 -8.00 -15.07
CA SER A 89 2.16 -8.23 -13.63
C SER A 89 1.88 -6.90 -12.93
N ALA A 90 1.13 -6.96 -11.84
CA ALA A 90 0.89 -5.82 -10.98
C ALA A 90 0.93 -6.24 -9.51
N GLU A 91 1.38 -5.33 -8.67
CA GLU A 91 1.23 -5.38 -7.22
C GLU A 91 0.32 -4.23 -6.80
N GLY A 92 -0.36 -4.37 -5.66
CA GLY A 92 -1.26 -3.31 -5.23
C GLY A 92 -1.57 -3.28 -3.76
N GLN A 93 -2.27 -2.22 -3.37
CA GLN A 93 -2.64 -1.98 -1.98
C GLN A 93 -4.08 -1.50 -1.89
N ILE A 94 -4.81 -2.02 -0.91
CA ILE A 94 -6.19 -1.61 -0.62
C ILE A 94 -6.20 -0.74 0.62
N ALA A 95 -6.65 0.51 0.49
CA ALA A 95 -6.81 1.43 1.61
C ALA A 95 -8.19 2.05 1.64
N HIS A 96 -8.74 2.27 2.84
CA HIS A 96 -9.97 3.02 3.01
C HIS A 96 -9.78 4.49 2.64
N ILE A 97 -10.70 5.01 1.84
CA ILE A 97 -10.77 6.43 1.45
C ILE A 97 -12.15 6.99 1.82
N GLY A 98 -12.32 7.29 3.11
CA GLY A 98 -13.53 7.93 3.62
C GLY A 98 -14.75 7.00 3.65
N ARG A 99 -15.91 7.51 3.21
CA ARG A 99 -17.31 7.08 3.44
C ARG A 99 -17.68 5.64 3.03
N GLY A 100 -16.92 4.64 3.46
CA GLY A 100 -17.06 3.23 3.10
C GLY A 100 -16.38 2.82 1.79
N SER A 101 -15.82 3.78 1.04
CA SER A 101 -15.07 3.52 -0.18
C SER A 101 -13.62 3.11 0.12
N VAL A 102 -13.05 2.33 -0.79
CA VAL A 102 -11.64 1.94 -0.73
C VAL A 102 -10.96 2.23 -2.06
N ARG A 103 -9.69 2.61 -2.00
CA ARG A 103 -8.81 2.69 -3.17
C ARG A 103 -8.07 1.38 -3.32
N ILE A 104 -7.81 1.01 -4.56
CA ILE A 104 -6.88 -0.05 -4.96
C ILE A 104 -5.77 0.65 -5.72
N ALA A 105 -4.63 0.90 -5.08
CA ALA A 105 -3.43 1.38 -5.75
C ALA A 105 -2.77 0.21 -6.47
N LEU A 106 -2.36 0.41 -7.72
CA LEU A 106 -1.73 -0.60 -8.56
C LEU A 106 -0.38 -0.07 -9.04
N VAL A 107 0.64 -0.93 -9.03
CA VAL A 107 1.96 -0.66 -9.59
C VAL A 107 2.30 -1.81 -10.52
N GLY A 108 2.54 -1.49 -11.79
CA GLY A 108 2.92 -2.44 -12.82
C GLY A 108 4.39 -2.85 -12.72
N ALA A 109 4.76 -3.91 -13.44
CA ALA A 109 6.15 -4.37 -13.50
C ALA A 109 7.08 -3.37 -14.22
N ASP A 110 6.53 -2.53 -15.09
CA ASP A 110 7.22 -1.40 -15.73
C ASP A 110 7.37 -0.18 -14.79
N GLY A 111 6.74 -0.22 -13.61
CA GLY A 111 6.75 0.84 -12.60
C GLY A 111 5.70 1.93 -12.83
N GLU A 112 4.87 1.82 -13.87
CA GLU A 112 3.73 2.71 -14.00
C GLU A 112 2.69 2.42 -12.92
N TRP A 113 1.94 3.42 -12.49
CA TRP A 113 0.99 3.26 -11.39
C TRP A 113 -0.40 3.82 -11.70
N GLY A 114 -1.39 3.23 -11.05
CA GLY A 114 -2.80 3.59 -11.25
C GLY A 114 -3.62 3.42 -9.96
N VAL A 115 -4.82 4.00 -9.96
CA VAL A 115 -5.75 3.87 -8.84
C VAL A 115 -7.13 3.50 -9.35
N LEU A 116 -7.72 2.47 -8.74
CA LEU A 116 -9.13 2.15 -8.86
C LEU A 116 -9.85 2.47 -7.55
N VAL A 117 -11.14 2.76 -7.62
CA VAL A 117 -11.97 3.00 -6.43
C VAL A 117 -13.09 1.99 -6.41
N ALA A 118 -13.22 1.29 -5.28
CA ALA A 118 -14.32 0.38 -5.02
C ALA A 118 -15.25 0.98 -3.94
N PRO A 119 -16.57 0.73 -4.05
CA PRO A 119 -17.55 1.24 -3.08
C PRO A 119 -17.57 0.48 -1.75
N SER A 120 -16.85 -0.63 -1.64
CA SER A 120 -16.76 -1.46 -0.43
C SER A 120 -15.43 -2.21 -0.36
N GLN A 121 -14.96 -2.50 0.85
CA GLN A 121 -13.75 -3.31 1.05
C GLN A 121 -13.90 -4.73 0.48
N GLU A 122 -15.10 -5.32 0.61
CA GLU A 122 -15.39 -6.67 0.12
C GLU A 122 -15.23 -6.76 -1.39
N SER A 123 -15.82 -5.82 -2.15
CA SER A 123 -15.69 -5.82 -3.62
C SER A 123 -14.25 -5.59 -4.09
N ALA A 124 -13.44 -4.82 -3.36
CA ALA A 124 -12.03 -4.62 -3.68
C ALA A 124 -11.18 -5.87 -3.43
N ARG A 125 -11.33 -6.50 -2.26
CA ARG A 125 -10.61 -7.74 -1.92
C ARG A 125 -10.97 -8.84 -2.91
N ARG A 126 -12.26 -9.00 -3.19
CA ARG A 126 -12.76 -9.97 -4.16
C ARG A 126 -12.20 -9.72 -5.56
N ALA A 127 -12.12 -8.45 -5.98
CA ALA A 127 -11.52 -8.10 -7.27
C ALA A 127 -10.03 -8.46 -7.34
N ALA A 128 -9.27 -8.19 -6.28
CA ALA A 128 -7.85 -8.52 -6.19
C ALA A 128 -7.63 -10.05 -6.24
N GLU A 129 -8.45 -10.83 -5.54
CA GLU A 129 -8.43 -12.30 -5.60
C GLU A 129 -8.69 -12.82 -7.02
N ILE A 130 -9.77 -12.34 -7.67
CA ILE A 130 -10.13 -12.77 -9.03
C ILE A 130 -9.02 -12.42 -10.02
N ALA A 131 -8.39 -11.26 -9.86
CA ALA A 131 -7.32 -10.81 -10.74
C ALA A 131 -5.95 -11.45 -10.44
N GLY A 132 -5.79 -12.16 -9.33
CA GLY A 132 -4.50 -12.68 -8.88
C GLY A 132 -3.51 -11.56 -8.49
N LEU A 133 -4.01 -10.44 -7.98
CA LEU A 133 -3.19 -9.30 -7.60
C LEU A 133 -2.44 -9.58 -6.29
N THR A 134 -1.12 -9.42 -6.31
CA THR A 134 -0.32 -9.45 -5.07
C THR A 134 -0.63 -8.21 -4.25
N LEU A 135 -1.27 -8.42 -3.10
CA LEU A 135 -1.63 -7.35 -2.18
C LEU A 135 -0.53 -7.11 -1.15
N GLN A 136 -0.17 -5.84 -1.00
CA GLN A 136 0.67 -5.31 0.07
C GLN A 136 -0.21 -4.63 1.12
N ASP A 137 0.22 -4.67 2.38
CA ASP A 137 -0.52 -4.08 3.50
C ASP A 137 -0.47 -2.54 3.43
N ALA A 138 0.71 -2.01 3.16
CA ALA A 138 0.97 -0.58 3.01
C ALA A 138 1.45 -0.22 1.61
N PHE A 139 1.16 1.02 1.21
CA PHE A 139 1.74 1.61 0.01
C PHE A 139 3.01 2.37 0.42
N ASP A 140 4.07 1.62 0.70
CA ASP A 140 5.34 2.15 1.20
C ASP A 140 6.53 1.36 0.62
N GLY A 141 7.74 1.66 1.13
CA GLY A 141 8.96 0.87 0.98
C GLY A 141 9.11 0.17 -0.37
N GLU A 142 8.79 -1.12 -0.41
CA GLU A 142 8.97 -1.97 -1.58
C GLU A 142 8.00 -1.67 -2.73
N LEU A 143 6.73 -1.38 -2.42
CA LEU A 143 5.74 -1.06 -3.44
C LEU A 143 5.96 0.35 -3.99
N ALA A 144 6.24 1.31 -3.11
CA ALA A 144 6.54 2.68 -3.49
C ALA A 144 7.85 2.80 -4.28
N ALA A 145 8.87 1.99 -3.96
CA ALA A 145 10.14 1.98 -4.68
C ALA A 145 10.03 1.46 -6.12
N LYS A 146 8.99 0.67 -6.45
CA LYS A 146 8.73 0.18 -7.81
C LYS A 146 8.14 1.27 -8.70
N VAL A 147 7.48 2.28 -8.12
CA VAL A 147 6.88 3.36 -8.88
C VAL A 147 7.95 4.17 -9.61
N ARG A 148 7.82 4.26 -10.94
CA ARG A 148 8.64 5.11 -11.79
C ARG A 148 7.88 6.41 -12.02
N THR A 149 8.45 7.51 -11.55
CA THR A 149 8.02 8.86 -11.97
C THR A 149 9.18 9.48 -12.75
N GLY A 150 9.01 9.58 -14.06
CA GLY A 150 10.03 10.07 -14.98
C GLY A 150 10.19 11.59 -14.94
N PRO A 151 11.29 12.12 -15.51
CA PRO A 151 11.52 13.57 -15.62
C PRO A 151 10.36 14.30 -16.32
N TYR A 152 9.68 13.63 -17.24
CA TYR A 152 8.52 14.17 -17.93
C TYR A 152 7.30 14.34 -17.00
N GLU A 153 6.96 13.33 -16.21
CA GLU A 153 5.88 13.45 -15.22
C GLU A 153 6.23 14.47 -14.13
N TRP A 154 7.50 14.52 -13.71
CA TRP A 154 8.01 15.54 -12.79
C TRP A 154 7.88 16.95 -13.36
N ALA A 155 8.23 17.17 -14.62
CA ALA A 155 8.07 18.47 -15.28
C ALA A 155 6.59 18.88 -15.38
N ARG A 156 5.67 17.93 -15.58
CA ARG A 156 4.22 18.20 -15.54
C ARG A 156 3.71 18.54 -14.15
N MET A 157 4.22 17.90 -13.10
CA MET A 157 3.85 18.19 -11.72
C MET A 157 4.47 19.47 -11.17
N ALA A 158 5.70 19.79 -11.61
CA ALA A 158 6.45 20.99 -11.21
C ALA A 158 6.13 22.24 -12.06
N GLY A 159 5.22 22.12 -13.04
CA GLY A 159 4.95 23.10 -14.09
C GLY A 159 4.48 24.51 -13.67
N ILE A 160 4.37 24.81 -12.38
CA ILE A 160 4.09 26.17 -11.87
C ILE A 160 5.25 26.74 -11.04
N GLN A 161 6.24 25.93 -10.63
CA GLN A 161 7.33 26.40 -9.77
C GLN A 161 8.71 26.45 -10.46
N LEU A 162 8.90 25.76 -11.58
CA LEU A 162 10.10 25.91 -12.43
C LEU A 162 9.79 26.81 -13.66
N GLY A 163 9.39 28.05 -13.42
CA GLY A 163 9.50 29.12 -14.40
C GLY A 163 10.94 29.64 -14.44
N GLY A 164 11.86 28.93 -15.10
CA GLY A 164 13.21 29.42 -15.38
C GLY A 164 13.32 29.87 -16.84
N PRO A 165 13.92 31.04 -17.15
CA PRO A 165 14.15 31.44 -18.53
C PRO A 165 15.02 30.42 -19.27
N GLY A 166 14.64 30.10 -20.51
CA GLY A 166 15.38 29.19 -21.36
C GLY A 166 16.81 29.65 -21.58
N ASN A 167 17.75 28.71 -21.55
CA ASN A 167 19.17 28.95 -21.81
C ASN A 167 19.33 29.68 -23.17
N PRO A 168 19.93 30.87 -23.23
CA PRO A 168 20.25 31.49 -24.51
C PRO A 168 21.37 30.70 -25.21
N PRO A 169 21.39 30.67 -26.56
CA PRO A 169 22.48 30.02 -27.28
C PRO A 169 23.82 30.71 -26.99
N ALA A 170 24.88 29.90 -26.86
CA ALA A 170 26.24 30.38 -26.62
C ALA A 170 26.70 31.36 -27.74
N PRO A 171 27.50 32.39 -27.41
CA PRO A 171 27.97 33.35 -28.41
C PRO A 171 28.89 32.64 -29.42
N ALA A 172 28.59 32.82 -30.70
CA ALA A 172 29.48 32.43 -31.78
C ALA A 172 30.76 33.26 -31.67
N SER A 173 31.90 32.58 -31.67
CA SER A 173 33.24 33.18 -31.83
C SER A 173 33.47 33.58 -33.29
#